data_AF-A0A9Q1B9D0-F1
#
_entry.id   AF-A0A9Q1B9D0-F1
#
_cell.length_a   1.000
_cell.length_b   1.000
_cell.length_c   1.000
_cell.angle_alpha   90.00
_cell.angle_beta   90.00
_cell.angle_gamma   90.00
#
_symmetry.space_group_name_H-M   'P 1'
#
loop_
_entity.id
_entity.type
_entity.pdbx_description
1 polymer ?
#
loop_
_entity_poly.entity_id
_entity_poly.type
_entity_poly.pdbx_seq_one_letter_code
_entity_poly.pdbx_strand_id
1 'polypeptide(L)'
;MAAAAAAAAAGDGPGEGEGGEGEGVRGFQSSAHRRLRILSGHLRRAPGPADLSARQCRGRAGTEAPAAAAPVGTRPHTFPKRRQDVLKWNGWGYNDSRFIFNKKGQAEFTGKRYRLGGIVFPLLKEWLEKNVGGNLEHKSISKASLNVNDVPPSIASEEFLQDLQAAKITCSQEPETRVFRAHGHCLHEIFLLREGMFKRVPDVVVWPECHDDVVKIVEIACKHNVCIIPYGGGTSVSNALECPEGEKRTILSLDTSQMNRIHWIDAKNLTAHVEAGIAGQDLERQLGESGYCTGHEPDSMEFSTLGGWVATRASGMKKNIYGNIEDLVVHIKMVTPRGVIQKSCQGPRMSTGPDIHHFILGSEGTLGVVTEVTIKIRPIPEYQKYGSVVFPNFEKGVACLREIAKQRCAPASIRLMDNEQFQFGHALKPQVSSIFTSLLDGLKKFYITKVLKFVFSI
;
A
#
# COMPACT_ATOMS: atom_id res chain seq x y z
N MET A 1 2.50 27.16 3.80
CA MET A 1 2.00 27.77 5.05
C MET A 1 1.67 26.63 6.01
N ALA A 2 2.56 26.43 6.98
CA ALA A 2 2.41 25.45 8.05
C ALA A 2 1.83 26.13 9.30
N ALA A 3 1.04 25.42 10.08
CA ALA A 3 0.96 25.63 11.52
C ALA A 3 0.47 24.36 12.22
N ALA A 4 1.44 23.62 12.75
CA ALA A 4 1.25 22.76 13.90
C ALA A 4 1.09 23.65 15.14
N ALA A 5 0.32 23.21 16.13
CA ALA A 5 0.39 23.74 17.49
C ALA A 5 0.33 22.58 18.48
N ALA A 6 1.50 22.25 19.02
CA ALA A 6 1.66 21.60 20.32
C ALA A 6 2.05 22.69 21.33
N ALA A 7 1.51 22.64 22.54
CA ALA A 7 2.05 23.39 23.67
C ALA A 7 1.91 22.57 24.95
N ALA A 8 3.00 22.53 25.72
CA ALA A 8 3.17 21.86 27.00
C ALA A 8 3.48 22.91 28.10
N ALA A 9 2.83 22.71 29.25
CA ALA A 9 3.26 22.88 30.66
C ALA A 9 3.92 24.16 31.25
N ALA A 10 3.49 24.40 32.51
CA ALA A 10 4.03 25.20 33.66
C ALA A 10 3.79 26.72 33.66
N GLY A 11 3.37 27.40 34.74
CA GLY A 11 2.97 27.08 36.11
C GLY A 11 2.85 28.40 36.94
N ASP A 12 1.96 28.48 37.93
CA ASP A 12 2.14 29.24 39.19
C ASP A 12 0.91 29.09 40.13
N GLY A 13 1.15 28.99 41.45
CA GLY A 13 0.14 28.96 42.53
C GLY A 13 -0.26 30.37 43.00
N PRO A 14 -0.90 30.59 44.19
CA PRO A 14 -1.12 29.68 45.34
C PRO A 14 -2.58 29.65 45.90
N GLY A 15 -2.84 28.86 46.95
CA GLY A 15 -3.92 29.12 47.94
C GLY A 15 -4.82 27.96 48.40
N GLU A 16 -4.43 27.34 49.53
CA GLU A 16 -5.22 26.79 50.67
C GLU A 16 -6.54 25.98 50.50
N GLY A 17 -6.60 24.86 51.23
CA GLY A 17 -7.84 24.13 51.57
C GLY A 17 -7.60 22.72 52.11
N GLU A 18 -7.86 22.52 53.40
CA GLU A 18 -7.60 21.33 54.23
C GLU A 18 -8.41 20.04 53.89
N GLY A 19 -7.88 18.89 54.29
CA GLY A 19 -8.66 17.81 54.93
C GLY A 19 -8.94 16.53 54.13
N GLY A 20 -8.52 15.37 54.67
CA GLY A 20 -9.17 14.08 54.40
C GLY A 20 -8.25 12.89 54.11
N GLU A 21 -7.83 12.18 55.16
CA GLU A 21 -7.16 10.88 55.08
C GLU A 21 -8.11 9.75 54.60
N GLY A 22 -7.56 8.83 53.80
CA GLY A 22 -7.83 7.40 53.95
C GLY A 22 -8.97 6.76 53.15
N GLU A 23 -8.71 6.35 51.90
CA GLU A 23 -9.37 5.18 51.24
C GLU A 23 -8.79 4.92 49.83
N GLY A 24 -7.57 4.35 49.71
CA GLY A 24 -6.92 4.20 48.39
C GLY A 24 -6.25 2.86 48.08
N VAL A 25 -6.00 2.00 49.08
CA VAL A 25 -5.01 0.90 48.89
C VAL A 25 -5.64 -0.49 48.75
N ARG A 26 -6.95 -0.67 48.94
CA ARG A 26 -7.60 -2.01 48.88
C ARG A 26 -8.11 -2.47 47.49
N GLY A 27 -8.18 -1.58 46.50
CA GLY A 27 -8.76 -1.91 45.18
C GLY A 27 -7.79 -2.59 44.19
N PHE A 28 -6.49 -2.31 44.26
CA PHE A 28 -5.51 -2.77 43.27
C PHE A 28 -5.03 -4.21 43.46
N GLN A 29 -4.94 -4.70 44.71
CA GLN A 29 -4.48 -6.07 44.98
C GLN A 29 -5.48 -7.16 44.54
N SER A 30 -6.78 -6.82 44.50
CA SER A 30 -7.88 -7.72 44.10
C SER A 30 -7.84 -8.11 42.62
N SER A 31 -7.51 -7.17 41.73
CA SER A 31 -7.51 -7.41 40.27
C SER A 31 -6.30 -8.23 39.80
N ALA A 32 -5.13 -8.00 40.42
CA ALA A 32 -3.92 -8.78 40.16
C ALA A 32 -4.07 -10.24 40.61
N HIS A 33 -4.65 -10.48 41.80
CA HIS A 33 -4.95 -11.83 42.29
C HIS A 33 -5.97 -12.57 41.40
N ARG A 34 -6.96 -11.86 40.85
CA ARG A 34 -7.93 -12.44 39.93
C ARG A 34 -7.29 -12.88 38.61
N ARG A 35 -6.37 -12.08 38.06
CA ARG A 35 -5.63 -12.42 36.83
C ARG A 35 -4.67 -13.60 37.03
N LEU A 36 -3.97 -13.64 38.17
CA LEU A 36 -3.10 -14.77 38.53
C LEU A 36 -3.90 -16.06 38.75
N ARG A 37 -5.10 -15.98 39.34
CA ARG A 37 -5.98 -17.15 39.54
C ARG A 37 -6.46 -17.73 38.20
N ILE A 38 -6.84 -16.88 37.24
CA ILE A 38 -7.24 -17.32 35.89
C ILE A 38 -6.07 -17.96 35.13
N LEU A 39 -4.88 -17.34 35.16
CA LEU A 39 -3.67 -17.89 34.53
C LEU A 39 -3.25 -19.22 35.18
N SER A 40 -3.30 -19.34 36.51
CA SER A 40 -3.02 -20.59 37.22
C SER A 40 -4.05 -21.68 36.93
N GLY A 41 -5.31 -21.33 36.65
CA GLY A 41 -6.36 -22.27 36.26
C GLY A 41 -6.15 -22.87 34.86
N HIS A 42 -5.54 -22.11 33.94
CA HIS A 42 -5.16 -22.63 32.62
C HIS A 42 -3.88 -23.47 32.65
N LEU A 43 -2.95 -23.18 33.58
CA LEU A 43 -1.68 -23.91 33.72
C LEU A 43 -1.78 -25.18 34.58
N ARG A 44 -2.83 -25.35 35.40
CA ARG A 44 -3.04 -26.53 36.27
C ARG A 44 -3.88 -27.65 35.65
N ARG A 45 -4.31 -27.52 34.39
CA ARG A 45 -4.83 -28.66 33.62
C ARG A 45 -3.66 -29.51 33.13
N ALA A 46 -3.17 -30.39 34.00
CA ALA A 46 -2.35 -31.52 33.56
C ALA A 46 -3.22 -32.47 32.71
N PRO A 47 -2.71 -33.00 31.59
CA PRO A 47 -3.41 -34.01 30.82
C PRO A 47 -3.44 -35.33 31.62
N GLY A 48 -4.65 -35.86 31.86
CA GLY A 48 -4.81 -37.24 32.33
C GLY A 48 -4.45 -38.23 31.23
N PRO A 49 -4.09 -39.49 31.57
CA PRO A 49 -3.57 -40.45 30.61
C PRO A 49 -4.71 -40.96 29.73
N ALA A 50 -4.79 -40.44 28.50
CA ALA A 50 -5.51 -41.08 27.42
C ALA A 50 -4.52 -41.23 26.27
N ASP A 51 -4.21 -42.49 25.96
CA ASP A 51 -3.38 -42.93 24.84
C ASP A 51 -3.76 -42.21 23.54
N LEU A 52 -2.99 -41.17 23.18
CA LEU A 52 -2.99 -40.64 21.83
C LEU A 52 -2.06 -41.50 20.98
N SER A 53 -2.55 -42.69 20.62
CA SER A 53 -1.87 -43.55 19.66
C SER A 53 -1.78 -42.84 18.30
N ALA A 54 -0.58 -42.79 17.74
CA ALA A 54 -0.27 -42.18 16.44
C ALA A 54 -0.81 -42.98 15.24
N ARG A 55 -2.08 -43.44 15.29
CA ARG A 55 -2.67 -44.32 14.26
C ARG A 55 -3.98 -43.82 13.63
N GLN A 56 -4.45 -42.62 13.90
CA GLN A 56 -5.62 -42.03 13.22
C GLN A 56 -5.34 -40.66 12.59
N CYS A 57 -4.24 -40.57 11.83
CA CYS A 57 -4.11 -39.59 10.73
C CYS A 57 -3.77 -40.33 9.43
N ARG A 58 -4.56 -41.34 9.06
CA ARG A 58 -4.53 -41.92 7.70
C ARG A 58 -5.57 -41.22 6.84
N GLY A 59 -5.20 -40.04 6.32
CA GLY A 59 -5.75 -39.58 5.05
C GLY A 59 -5.29 -40.54 3.95
N ARG A 60 -6.20 -40.97 3.07
CA ARG A 60 -5.93 -41.87 1.96
C ARG A 60 -4.75 -41.38 1.13
N ALA A 61 -3.62 -42.08 1.21
CA ALA A 61 -2.53 -41.95 0.26
C ALA A 61 -2.98 -42.60 -1.05
N GLY A 62 -3.40 -41.78 -2.01
CA GLY A 62 -3.41 -42.15 -3.41
C GLY A 62 -1.98 -42.12 -3.93
N THR A 63 -1.51 -43.25 -4.43
CA THR A 63 -0.21 -43.43 -5.08
C THR A 63 -0.23 -42.81 -6.47
N GLU A 64 0.20 -41.55 -6.60
CA GLU A 64 0.78 -41.02 -7.83
C GLU A 64 2.00 -40.19 -7.45
N ALA A 65 3.16 -40.54 -8.04
CA ALA A 65 4.39 -39.80 -7.86
C ALA A 65 4.20 -38.35 -8.34
N PRO A 66 4.74 -37.34 -7.64
CA PRO A 66 4.64 -35.97 -8.11
C PRO A 66 5.37 -35.86 -9.45
N ALA A 67 4.60 -35.54 -10.50
CA ALA A 67 5.15 -35.17 -11.79
C ALA A 67 6.21 -34.07 -11.57
N ALA A 68 7.39 -34.29 -12.14
CA ALA A 68 8.51 -33.36 -12.10
C ALA A 68 7.99 -31.93 -12.34
N ALA A 69 8.38 -31.02 -11.45
CA ALA A 69 8.03 -29.62 -11.54
C ALA A 69 8.32 -29.12 -12.97
N ALA A 70 7.28 -28.63 -13.64
CA ALA A 70 7.44 -27.91 -14.89
C ALA A 70 8.48 -26.79 -14.66
N PRO A 71 9.32 -26.47 -15.66
CA PRO A 71 10.28 -25.38 -15.52
C PRO A 71 9.52 -24.14 -15.06
N VAL A 72 10.02 -23.48 -14.01
CA VAL A 72 9.47 -22.21 -13.52
C VAL A 72 9.57 -21.20 -14.66
N GLY A 73 8.50 -21.09 -15.46
CA GLY A 73 8.36 -19.99 -16.39
C GLY A 73 8.42 -18.71 -15.58
N THR A 74 9.41 -17.87 -15.84
CA THR A 74 9.54 -16.54 -15.26
C THR A 74 8.23 -15.81 -15.49
N ARG A 75 7.37 -15.72 -14.47
CA ARG A 75 6.18 -14.88 -14.55
C ARG A 75 6.66 -13.45 -14.79
N PRO A 76 6.11 -12.72 -15.77
CA PRO A 76 6.55 -11.37 -16.05
C PRO A 76 6.37 -10.50 -14.81
N HIS A 77 7.39 -9.68 -14.50
CA HIS A 77 7.36 -8.70 -13.43
C HIS A 77 6.16 -7.74 -13.58
N THR A 78 5.74 -7.10 -12.49
CA THR A 78 4.58 -6.17 -12.45
C THR A 78 4.59 -5.14 -13.58
N PHE A 79 5.77 -4.62 -13.94
CA PHE A 79 5.92 -3.48 -14.84
C PHE A 79 6.69 -3.84 -16.12
N PRO A 80 6.02 -3.94 -17.28
CA PRO A 80 6.70 -3.78 -18.56
C PRO A 80 7.14 -2.32 -18.75
N LYS A 81 8.18 -2.09 -19.57
CA LYS A 81 8.62 -0.73 -19.96
C LYS A 81 7.44 0.07 -20.56
N ARG A 82 6.65 -0.57 -21.43
CA ARG A 82 5.40 -0.04 -22.00
C ARG A 82 4.20 -0.40 -21.10
N ARG A 83 3.91 0.45 -20.11
CA ARG A 83 2.93 0.16 -19.05
C ARG A 83 1.49 0.05 -19.56
N GLN A 84 1.14 0.80 -20.60
CA GLN A 84 -0.21 0.80 -21.18
C GLN A 84 -0.64 -0.53 -21.79
N ASP A 85 0.30 -1.45 -22.05
CA ASP A 85 -0.02 -2.80 -22.52
C ASP A 85 -0.78 -3.61 -21.45
N VAL A 86 -0.54 -3.32 -20.16
CA VAL A 86 -1.15 -4.05 -19.03
C VAL A 86 -1.95 -3.16 -18.09
N LEU A 87 -1.63 -1.86 -17.99
CA LEU A 87 -2.28 -0.88 -17.12
C LEU A 87 -3.12 0.11 -17.93
N LYS A 88 -4.17 0.64 -17.31
CA LYS A 88 -4.97 1.70 -17.91
C LYS A 88 -4.15 2.98 -17.99
N TRP A 89 -4.10 3.59 -19.17
CA TRP A 89 -3.38 4.85 -19.38
C TRP A 89 -4.13 6.07 -18.81
N ASN A 90 -5.44 5.96 -18.58
CA ASN A 90 -6.34 7.06 -18.18
C ASN A 90 -7.12 6.77 -16.87
N GLY A 91 -6.55 5.94 -15.99
CA GLY A 91 -7.22 5.55 -14.75
C GLY A 91 -6.43 4.54 -13.94
N TRP A 92 -7.04 4.05 -12.85
CA TRP A 92 -6.37 3.10 -11.94
C TRP A 92 -6.32 1.67 -12.49
N GLY A 93 -5.15 1.04 -12.30
CA GLY A 93 -4.97 -0.41 -12.31
C GLY A 93 -4.98 -1.08 -13.69
N TYR A 94 -5.13 -2.40 -13.69
CA TYR A 94 -5.01 -3.24 -14.89
C TYR A 94 -6.11 -3.04 -15.92
N ASN A 95 -5.78 -3.22 -17.20
CA ASN A 95 -6.73 -3.11 -18.32
C ASN A 95 -7.91 -4.10 -18.23
N ASP A 96 -7.67 -5.28 -17.66
CA ASP A 96 -8.65 -6.38 -17.53
C ASP A 96 -9.70 -6.18 -16.42
N SER A 97 -9.55 -5.17 -15.57
CA SER A 97 -10.26 -5.04 -14.30
C SER A 97 -10.99 -3.71 -14.20
N ARG A 98 -12.32 -3.71 -14.37
CA ARG A 98 -13.18 -2.52 -14.24
C ARG A 98 -14.61 -2.91 -13.88
N PHE A 99 -15.38 -1.95 -13.35
CA PHE A 99 -16.82 -2.11 -13.28
C PHE A 99 -17.46 -1.87 -14.66
N ILE A 100 -18.41 -2.73 -15.00
CA ILE A 100 -19.32 -2.58 -16.14
C ILE A 100 -20.76 -2.76 -15.65
N PHE A 101 -21.73 -2.28 -16.42
CA PHE A 101 -23.14 -2.61 -16.21
C PHE A 101 -23.60 -3.58 -17.29
N ASN A 102 -24.12 -4.73 -16.87
CA ASN A 102 -24.60 -5.76 -17.78
C ASN A 102 -25.93 -5.37 -18.43
N LYS A 103 -26.45 -6.20 -19.34
CA LYS A 103 -27.74 -5.95 -20.05
C LYS A 103 -28.95 -5.81 -19.11
N LYS A 104 -28.85 -6.30 -17.87
CA LYS A 104 -29.88 -6.17 -16.83
C LYS A 104 -29.69 -4.91 -15.97
N GLY A 105 -28.75 -4.03 -16.31
CA GLY A 105 -28.42 -2.83 -15.55
C GLY A 105 -27.74 -3.10 -14.21
N GLN A 106 -27.19 -4.30 -14.00
CA GLN A 106 -26.50 -4.66 -12.77
C GLN A 106 -24.99 -4.46 -12.93
N ALA A 107 -24.34 -3.96 -11.88
CA ALA A 107 -22.90 -3.79 -11.88
C ALA A 107 -22.20 -5.16 -11.83
N GLU A 108 -21.13 -5.30 -12.60
CA GLU A 108 -20.27 -6.48 -12.66
C GLU A 108 -18.81 -6.01 -12.67
N PHE A 109 -17.94 -6.69 -11.94
CA PHE A 109 -16.51 -6.41 -11.97
C PHE A 109 -15.80 -7.38 -12.92
N THR A 110 -15.12 -6.87 -13.94
CA THR A 110 -14.50 -7.70 -14.99
C THR A 110 -13.22 -8.40 -14.54
N GLY A 111 -12.79 -9.38 -15.32
CA GLY A 111 -11.52 -10.07 -15.13
C GLY A 111 -11.57 -11.16 -14.07
N LYS A 112 -10.40 -11.74 -13.77
CA LYS A 112 -10.24 -12.85 -12.78
C LYS A 112 -9.15 -12.58 -11.74
N ARG A 113 -8.61 -11.37 -11.72
CA ARG A 113 -7.47 -10.99 -10.88
C ARG A 113 -7.86 -10.92 -9.40
N TYR A 114 -9.02 -10.35 -9.12
CA TYR A 114 -9.55 -10.20 -7.77
C TYR A 114 -10.65 -11.22 -7.53
N ARG A 115 -10.91 -11.54 -6.26
CA ARG A 115 -12.04 -12.39 -5.85
C ARG A 115 -13.41 -11.84 -6.27
N LEU A 116 -13.47 -10.54 -6.59
CA LEU A 116 -14.66 -9.87 -7.11
C LEU A 116 -14.87 -10.06 -8.62
N GLY A 117 -13.88 -10.59 -9.35
CA GLY A 117 -13.94 -10.80 -10.79
C GLY A 117 -15.08 -11.74 -11.20
N GLY A 118 -15.92 -11.29 -12.12
CA GLY A 118 -17.12 -11.99 -12.59
C GLY A 118 -18.30 -11.98 -11.61
N ILE A 119 -18.19 -11.27 -10.47
CA ILE A 119 -19.30 -11.14 -9.51
C ILE A 119 -20.23 -9.99 -9.93
N VAL A 120 -21.54 -10.26 -9.84
CA VAL A 120 -22.62 -9.29 -10.06
C VAL A 120 -23.07 -8.69 -8.72
N PHE A 121 -23.19 -7.36 -8.69
CA PHE A 121 -23.60 -6.54 -7.55
C PHE A 121 -24.97 -5.90 -7.82
N PRO A 122 -26.08 -6.57 -7.47
CA PRO A 122 -27.41 -6.12 -7.85
C PRO A 122 -27.83 -4.80 -7.19
N LEU A 123 -27.29 -4.49 -6.01
CA LEU A 123 -27.68 -3.31 -5.22
C LEU A 123 -26.80 -2.08 -5.48
N LEU A 124 -25.67 -2.24 -6.19
CA LEU A 124 -24.72 -1.15 -6.36
C LEU A 124 -25.29 0.00 -7.20
N LYS A 125 -26.10 -0.31 -8.23
CA LYS A 125 -26.76 0.70 -9.06
C LYS A 125 -27.66 1.61 -8.20
N GLU A 126 -28.58 1.01 -7.46
CA GLU A 126 -29.54 1.72 -6.59
C GLU A 126 -28.80 2.57 -5.55
N TRP A 127 -27.73 2.01 -4.96
CA TRP A 127 -26.92 2.75 -4.01
C TRP A 127 -26.25 3.99 -4.64
N LEU A 128 -25.70 3.87 -5.85
CA LEU A 128 -25.10 4.99 -6.58
C LEU A 128 -26.12 6.08 -6.93
N GLU A 129 -27.28 5.68 -7.46
CA GLU A 129 -28.38 6.59 -7.80
C GLU A 129 -28.87 7.36 -6.56
N LYS A 130 -29.05 6.66 -5.44
CA LYS A 130 -29.55 7.25 -4.20
C LYS A 130 -28.54 8.15 -3.49
N ASN A 131 -27.29 7.71 -3.35
CA ASN A 131 -26.32 8.37 -2.47
C ASN A 131 -25.35 9.30 -3.19
N VAL A 132 -25.10 9.05 -4.49
CA VAL A 132 -24.17 9.86 -5.31
C VAL A 132 -24.93 10.73 -6.30
N GLY A 133 -26.22 10.45 -6.56
CA GLY A 133 -27.03 11.17 -7.55
C GLY A 133 -26.67 10.85 -9.01
N GLY A 134 -25.92 9.77 -9.24
CA GLY A 134 -25.51 9.38 -10.59
C GLY A 134 -26.65 8.67 -11.34
N ASN A 135 -26.89 9.01 -12.61
CA ASN A 135 -27.82 8.29 -13.49
C ASN A 135 -27.05 7.60 -14.63
N LEU A 136 -27.21 6.27 -14.76
CA LEU A 136 -26.52 5.47 -15.78
C LEU A 136 -26.98 5.75 -17.22
N GLU A 137 -28.10 6.44 -17.41
CA GLU A 137 -28.54 6.96 -18.71
C GLU A 137 -27.63 8.09 -19.21
N HIS A 138 -26.96 8.80 -18.29
CA HIS A 138 -26.06 9.90 -18.60
C HIS A 138 -24.60 9.45 -18.45
N LYS A 139 -23.96 9.12 -19.58
CA LYS A 139 -22.56 8.69 -19.61
C LYS A 139 -21.68 9.74 -20.28
N SER A 140 -20.62 10.16 -19.59
CA SER A 140 -19.55 10.96 -20.20
C SER A 140 -18.76 10.11 -21.21
N ILE A 141 -18.45 10.68 -22.38
CA ILE A 141 -17.57 10.06 -23.37
C ILE A 141 -16.17 10.67 -23.20
N SER A 142 -15.29 9.96 -22.52
CA SER A 142 -13.89 10.37 -22.33
C SER A 142 -12.98 9.77 -23.40
N LYS A 143 -11.76 10.31 -23.55
CA LYS A 143 -10.73 9.79 -24.45
C LYS A 143 -10.47 8.30 -24.17
N ALA A 144 -10.68 7.44 -25.18
CA ALA A 144 -10.42 6.00 -25.09
C ALA A 144 -8.92 5.67 -25.22
N SER A 145 -8.19 6.48 -25.99
CA SER A 145 -6.75 6.41 -26.21
C SER A 145 -6.15 7.81 -26.19
N LEU A 146 -4.83 7.89 -25.98
CA LEU A 146 -4.09 9.13 -26.09
C LEU A 146 -4.12 9.64 -27.54
N ASN A 147 -4.40 10.92 -27.74
CA ASN A 147 -4.14 11.59 -29.00
C ASN A 147 -2.70 12.13 -28.97
N VAL A 148 -1.79 11.47 -29.69
CA VAL A 148 -0.36 11.81 -29.67
C VAL A 148 -0.07 13.22 -30.19
N ASN A 149 -0.95 13.77 -31.03
CA ASN A 149 -0.80 15.13 -31.57
C ASN A 149 -1.06 16.22 -30.51
N ASP A 150 -1.76 15.89 -29.41
CA ASP A 150 -1.98 16.83 -28.31
C ASP A 150 -0.76 16.92 -27.38
N VAL A 151 0.18 15.96 -27.48
CA VAL A 151 1.31 15.85 -26.54
C VAL A 151 2.42 16.82 -26.94
N PRO A 152 2.92 17.67 -26.02
CA PRO A 152 4.04 18.54 -26.30
C PRO A 152 5.25 17.75 -26.83
N PRO A 153 5.97 18.23 -27.86
CA PRO A 153 7.15 17.53 -28.38
C PRO A 153 8.23 17.42 -27.31
N SER A 154 9.07 16.38 -27.40
CA SER A 154 10.28 16.30 -26.59
C SER A 154 11.26 17.39 -27.01
N ILE A 155 11.87 18.07 -26.03
CA ILE A 155 12.90 19.09 -26.25
C ILE A 155 14.32 18.61 -25.87
N ALA A 156 14.52 17.30 -25.72
CA ALA A 156 15.82 16.74 -25.37
C ALA A 156 16.88 17.02 -26.45
N SER A 157 18.09 17.41 -26.04
CA SER A 157 19.19 17.63 -26.99
C SER A 157 19.74 16.30 -27.51
N GLU A 158 20.22 16.33 -28.75
CA GLU A 158 20.83 15.16 -29.38
C GLU A 158 22.09 14.68 -28.62
N GLU A 159 22.91 15.62 -28.13
CA GLU A 159 24.11 15.32 -27.35
C GLU A 159 23.78 14.57 -26.04
N PHE A 160 22.68 14.95 -25.37
CA PHE A 160 22.22 14.27 -24.17
C PHE A 160 21.76 12.84 -24.46
N LEU A 161 21.02 12.64 -25.56
CA LEU A 161 20.54 11.32 -25.98
C LEU A 161 21.70 10.40 -26.39
N GLN A 162 22.72 10.94 -27.05
CA GLN A 162 23.92 10.21 -27.42
C GLN A 162 24.72 9.76 -26.20
N ASP A 163 24.84 10.60 -25.17
CA ASP A 163 25.50 10.21 -23.91
C ASP A 163 24.73 9.10 -23.18
N LEU A 164 23.39 9.15 -23.15
CA LEU A 164 22.57 8.05 -22.62
C LEU A 164 22.79 6.75 -23.39
N GLN A 165 22.83 6.83 -24.72
CA GLN A 165 23.08 5.69 -25.59
C GLN A 165 24.49 5.11 -25.39
N ALA A 166 25.51 5.96 -25.28
CA ALA A 166 26.89 5.55 -25.01
C ALA A 166 27.02 4.87 -23.63
N ALA A 167 26.27 5.35 -22.65
CA ALA A 167 26.14 4.72 -21.33
C ALA A 167 25.29 3.44 -21.32
N LYS A 168 24.72 3.05 -22.48
CA LYS A 168 23.84 1.88 -22.69
C LYS A 168 22.55 1.94 -21.87
N ILE A 169 22.08 3.15 -21.56
CA ILE A 169 20.82 3.36 -20.85
C ILE A 169 19.67 3.27 -21.85
N THR A 170 18.70 2.38 -21.59
CA THR A 170 17.48 2.34 -22.40
C THR A 170 16.70 3.64 -22.19
N CYS A 171 16.34 4.32 -23.28
CA CYS A 171 15.52 5.54 -23.24
C CYS A 171 14.38 5.51 -24.26
N SER A 172 13.38 6.38 -24.08
CA SER A 172 12.27 6.58 -25.00
C SER A 172 11.78 8.03 -24.97
N GLN A 173 11.42 8.53 -26.15
CA GLN A 173 10.77 9.84 -26.33
C GLN A 173 9.31 9.70 -26.80
N GLU A 174 8.77 8.47 -26.78
CA GLU A 174 7.42 8.19 -27.29
C GLU A 174 6.36 8.92 -26.44
N PRO A 175 5.38 9.60 -27.08
CA PRO A 175 4.34 10.36 -26.38
C PRO A 175 3.60 9.57 -25.30
N GLU A 176 3.20 8.33 -25.58
CA GLU A 176 2.47 7.48 -24.63
C GLU A 176 3.33 7.14 -23.41
N THR A 177 4.61 6.86 -23.63
CA THR A 177 5.56 6.52 -22.55
C THR A 177 5.78 7.70 -21.61
N ARG A 178 5.87 8.91 -22.19
CA ARG A 178 6.05 10.18 -21.48
C ARG A 178 4.79 10.55 -20.70
N VAL A 179 3.62 10.54 -21.34
CA VAL A 179 2.34 10.89 -20.70
C VAL A 179 2.01 9.94 -19.54
N PHE A 180 2.25 8.63 -19.68
CA PHE A 180 2.01 7.67 -18.59
C PHE A 180 2.79 8.04 -17.31
N ARG A 181 3.94 8.72 -17.46
CA ARG A 181 4.83 9.10 -16.37
C ARG A 181 4.73 10.56 -15.97
N ALA A 182 3.77 11.29 -16.51
CA ALA A 182 3.53 12.70 -16.21
C ALA A 182 2.59 12.92 -15.01
N HIS A 183 2.09 11.85 -14.39
CA HIS A 183 1.02 11.94 -13.39
C HIS A 183 1.08 10.87 -12.30
N GLY A 184 0.39 11.17 -11.20
CA GLY A 184 -0.09 10.24 -10.19
C GLY A 184 -1.56 9.86 -10.38
N HIS A 185 -2.31 9.81 -9.29
CA HIS A 185 -3.72 9.43 -9.27
C HIS A 185 -4.60 10.43 -8.50
N CYS A 186 -4.20 11.71 -8.45
CA CYS A 186 -5.11 12.76 -8.02
C CYS A 186 -6.26 12.90 -9.02
N LEU A 187 -7.44 13.31 -8.53
CA LEU A 187 -8.64 13.44 -9.35
C LEU A 187 -8.43 14.36 -10.57
N HIS A 188 -7.75 15.49 -10.36
CA HIS A 188 -7.46 16.44 -11.44
C HIS A 188 -6.59 15.82 -12.55
N GLU A 189 -5.56 15.07 -12.18
CA GLU A 189 -4.67 14.40 -13.13
C GLU A 189 -5.43 13.37 -13.98
N ILE A 190 -6.29 12.58 -13.34
CA ILE A 190 -7.15 11.61 -14.06
C ILE A 190 -8.15 12.34 -14.97
N PHE A 191 -8.69 13.48 -14.54
CA PHE A 191 -9.57 14.27 -15.37
C PHE A 191 -8.85 14.81 -16.62
N LEU A 192 -7.62 15.31 -16.48
CA LEU A 192 -6.81 15.78 -17.61
C LEU A 192 -6.50 14.66 -18.60
N LEU A 193 -6.17 13.45 -18.15
CA LEU A 193 -5.99 12.31 -19.05
C LEU A 193 -7.25 11.99 -19.87
N ARG A 194 -8.41 12.15 -19.24
CA ARG A 194 -9.70 11.75 -19.83
C ARG A 194 -10.28 12.80 -20.77
N GLU A 195 -10.11 14.08 -20.43
CA GLU A 195 -10.82 15.19 -21.09
C GLU A 195 -9.89 16.26 -21.68
N GLY A 196 -8.59 16.21 -21.38
CA GLY A 196 -7.64 17.27 -21.73
C GLY A 196 -6.24 16.75 -22.05
N MET A 197 -5.23 17.53 -21.64
CA MET A 197 -3.81 17.20 -21.73
C MET A 197 -3.04 17.96 -20.65
N PHE A 198 -1.93 17.39 -20.18
CA PHE A 198 -1.01 18.10 -19.29
C PHE A 198 -0.24 19.18 -20.06
N LYS A 199 -0.02 20.34 -19.44
CA LYS A 199 0.74 21.42 -20.08
C LYS A 199 2.23 21.09 -20.21
N ARG A 200 2.76 20.31 -19.26
CA ARG A 200 4.13 19.80 -19.25
C ARG A 200 4.12 18.31 -18.98
N VAL A 201 4.92 17.57 -19.73
CA VAL A 201 5.18 16.13 -19.55
C VAL A 201 6.69 15.91 -19.58
N PRO A 202 7.22 14.78 -19.06
CA PRO A 202 8.63 14.45 -19.23
C PRO A 202 9.02 14.46 -20.71
N ASP A 203 10.24 14.85 -21.05
CA ASP A 203 10.76 14.83 -22.44
C ASP A 203 11.30 13.45 -22.79
N VAL A 204 11.98 12.82 -21.83
CA VAL A 204 12.62 11.51 -22.00
C VAL A 204 12.27 10.63 -20.82
N VAL A 205 12.10 9.34 -21.10
CA VAL A 205 11.96 8.31 -20.07
C VAL A 205 13.16 7.37 -20.17
N VAL A 206 13.75 7.02 -19.03
CA VAL A 206 14.85 6.04 -18.94
C VAL A 206 14.52 4.92 -17.95
N TRP A 207 15.14 3.76 -18.15
CA TRP A 207 14.98 2.59 -17.30
C TRP A 207 16.34 2.05 -16.83
N PRO A 208 16.92 2.58 -15.74
CA PRO A 208 18.08 1.96 -15.10
C PRO A 208 17.75 0.55 -14.62
N GLU A 209 18.71 -0.35 -14.72
CA GLU A 209 18.56 -1.74 -14.29
C GLU A 209 19.40 -2.07 -13.04
N CYS A 210 20.19 -1.10 -12.56
CA CYS A 210 21.02 -1.22 -11.36
C CYS A 210 21.40 0.16 -10.78
N HIS A 211 22.06 0.15 -9.61
CA HIS A 211 22.58 1.36 -8.96
C HIS A 211 23.52 2.18 -9.87
N ASP A 212 24.45 1.52 -10.55
CA ASP A 212 25.48 2.19 -11.35
C ASP A 212 24.88 2.93 -12.57
N ASP A 213 23.78 2.43 -13.12
CA ASP A 213 23.05 3.12 -14.18
C ASP A 213 22.47 4.44 -13.67
N VAL A 214 21.94 4.45 -12.45
CA VAL A 214 21.42 5.68 -11.81
C VAL A 214 22.54 6.67 -11.57
N VAL A 215 23.72 6.23 -11.14
CA VAL A 215 24.91 7.09 -11.00
C VAL A 215 25.24 7.77 -12.33
N LYS A 216 25.37 7.00 -13.42
CA LYS A 216 25.66 7.55 -14.77
C LYS A 216 24.57 8.52 -15.23
N ILE A 217 23.29 8.19 -15.04
CA ILE A 217 22.18 9.06 -15.43
C ILE A 217 22.25 10.41 -14.70
N VAL A 218 22.54 10.40 -13.40
CA VAL A 218 22.68 11.63 -12.61
C VAL A 218 23.89 12.45 -13.06
N GLU A 219 25.03 11.81 -13.35
CA GLU A 219 26.22 12.48 -13.88
C GLU A 219 25.95 13.13 -15.25
N ILE A 220 25.30 12.40 -16.17
CA ILE A 220 24.88 12.92 -17.48
C ILE A 220 23.91 14.08 -17.30
N ALA A 221 22.94 13.97 -16.38
CA ALA A 221 22.00 15.05 -16.10
C ALA A 221 22.69 16.30 -15.55
N CYS A 222 23.72 16.15 -14.71
CA CYS A 222 24.55 17.28 -14.27
C CYS A 222 25.31 17.91 -15.43
N LYS A 223 25.91 17.11 -16.34
CA LYS A 223 26.62 17.59 -17.53
C LYS A 223 25.71 18.42 -18.46
N HIS A 224 24.47 17.97 -18.66
CA HIS A 224 23.52 18.55 -19.61
C HIS A 224 22.47 19.48 -18.99
N ASN A 225 22.54 19.74 -17.68
CA ASN A 225 21.56 20.52 -16.93
C ASN A 225 20.11 20.01 -17.13
N VAL A 226 19.91 18.71 -16.90
CA VAL A 226 18.61 18.02 -17.04
C VAL A 226 17.92 17.93 -15.67
N CYS A 227 16.61 18.20 -15.65
CA CYS A 227 15.77 17.99 -14.47
C CYS A 227 15.36 16.51 -14.40
N ILE A 228 15.51 15.87 -13.23
CA ILE A 228 15.12 14.46 -13.04
C ILE A 228 13.89 14.40 -12.13
N ILE A 229 12.89 13.61 -12.55
CA ILE A 229 11.77 13.19 -11.70
C ILE A 229 11.85 11.66 -11.55
N PRO A 230 12.20 11.13 -10.35
CA PRO A 230 12.16 9.70 -10.10
C PRO A 230 10.74 9.17 -10.17
N TYR A 231 10.54 8.05 -10.86
CA TYR A 231 9.23 7.45 -11.08
C TYR A 231 9.24 5.96 -10.71
N GLY A 232 8.47 5.61 -9.68
CA GLY A 232 8.29 4.23 -9.25
C GLY A 232 6.99 3.62 -9.80
N GLY A 233 6.01 3.43 -8.92
CA GLY A 233 4.72 2.86 -9.27
C GLY A 233 3.77 3.79 -10.02
N GLY A 234 4.00 5.11 -10.01
CA GLY A 234 3.05 6.10 -10.51
C GLY A 234 1.85 6.33 -9.58
N THR A 235 1.89 5.83 -8.35
CA THR A 235 0.74 5.81 -7.43
C THR A 235 0.65 7.05 -6.53
N SER A 236 1.28 8.17 -6.89
CA SER A 236 1.25 9.39 -6.08
C SER A 236 -0.17 9.95 -6.00
N VAL A 237 -0.54 10.54 -4.86
CA VAL A 237 -1.81 11.26 -4.66
C VAL A 237 -1.55 12.64 -4.04
N SER A 238 -0.38 13.21 -4.34
CA SER A 238 0.10 14.51 -3.82
C SER A 238 0.62 15.44 -4.93
N ASN A 239 0.40 15.10 -6.21
CA ASN A 239 1.00 15.75 -7.37
C ASN A 239 2.54 15.69 -7.43
N ALA A 240 3.20 14.83 -6.63
CA ALA A 240 4.67 14.73 -6.61
C ALA A 240 5.33 14.33 -7.95
N LEU A 241 4.54 13.86 -8.92
CA LEU A 241 5.01 13.46 -10.26
C LEU A 241 4.65 14.50 -11.34
N GLU A 242 3.89 15.54 -10.97
CA GLU A 242 3.50 16.60 -11.88
C GLU A 242 4.75 17.37 -12.35
N CYS A 243 4.89 17.55 -13.66
CA CYS A 243 5.98 18.35 -14.22
C CYS A 243 5.66 19.84 -14.08
N PRO A 244 6.49 20.66 -13.40
CA PRO A 244 6.21 22.08 -13.26
C PRO A 244 6.14 22.80 -14.61
N GLU A 245 5.06 23.56 -14.86
CA GLU A 245 4.84 24.22 -16.17
C GLU A 245 5.96 25.20 -16.56
N GLY A 246 6.60 25.83 -15.57
CA GLY A 246 7.70 26.76 -15.77
C GLY A 246 9.09 26.11 -15.97
N GLU A 247 9.20 24.79 -15.87
CA GLU A 247 10.48 24.09 -16.05
C GLU A 247 10.86 24.00 -17.53
N LYS A 248 11.88 24.78 -17.91
CA LYS A 248 12.36 24.94 -19.28
C LYS A 248 13.44 23.92 -19.67
N ARG A 249 14.10 23.30 -18.70
CA ARG A 249 15.10 22.26 -18.97
C ARG A 249 14.42 21.02 -19.53
N THR A 250 15.19 20.15 -20.16
CA THR A 250 14.76 18.78 -20.43
C THR A 250 14.39 18.11 -19.09
N ILE A 251 13.21 17.49 -19.03
CA ILE A 251 12.74 16.70 -17.89
C ILE A 251 12.90 15.23 -18.25
N LEU A 252 13.72 14.52 -17.48
CA LEU A 252 13.88 13.08 -17.55
C LEU A 252 13.04 12.41 -16.46
N SER A 253 12.13 11.53 -16.87
CA SER A 253 11.48 10.59 -15.95
C SER A 253 12.40 9.38 -15.76
N LEU A 254 12.94 9.21 -14.55
CA LEU A 254 13.80 8.09 -14.20
C LEU A 254 12.93 6.94 -13.64
N ASP A 255 12.54 6.01 -14.50
CA ASP A 255 11.65 4.91 -14.14
C ASP A 255 12.43 3.75 -13.51
N THR A 256 12.24 3.54 -12.20
CA THR A 256 12.98 2.52 -11.45
C THR A 256 12.49 1.09 -11.67
N SER A 257 11.39 0.87 -12.40
CA SER A 257 10.68 -0.42 -12.45
C SER A 257 11.51 -1.62 -12.93
N GLN A 258 12.63 -1.39 -13.62
CA GLN A 258 13.53 -2.45 -14.10
C GLN A 258 14.69 -2.77 -13.14
N MET A 259 14.85 -1.96 -12.09
CA MET A 259 15.75 -2.18 -10.95
C MET A 259 14.90 -2.75 -9.80
N ASN A 260 14.60 -4.05 -9.85
CA ASN A 260 13.54 -4.71 -9.07
C ASN A 260 13.94 -6.06 -8.42
N ARG A 261 15.24 -6.32 -8.24
CA ARG A 261 15.76 -7.58 -7.68
C ARG A 261 15.87 -7.55 -6.17
N ILE A 262 15.64 -8.71 -5.53
CA ILE A 262 16.13 -8.99 -4.18
C ILE A 262 17.58 -9.46 -4.33
N HIS A 263 18.55 -8.69 -3.81
CA HIS A 263 19.97 -9.06 -3.89
C HIS A 263 20.31 -10.20 -2.92
N TRP A 264 19.81 -10.13 -1.70
CA TRP A 264 20.03 -11.16 -0.69
C TRP A 264 18.96 -11.14 0.40
N ILE A 265 18.80 -12.29 1.04
CA ILE A 265 17.97 -12.49 2.23
C ILE A 265 18.88 -12.98 3.35
N ASP A 266 18.94 -12.22 4.44
CA ASP A 266 19.65 -12.61 5.66
C ASP A 266 18.64 -13.17 6.67
N ALA A 267 18.56 -14.50 6.71
CA ALA A 267 17.67 -15.22 7.61
C ALA A 267 18.07 -15.09 9.09
N LYS A 268 19.34 -14.77 9.39
CA LYS A 268 19.83 -14.62 10.76
C LYS A 268 19.42 -13.27 11.34
N ASN A 269 19.58 -12.21 10.55
CA ASN A 269 19.22 -10.85 10.96
C ASN A 269 17.77 -10.47 10.61
N LEU A 270 17.06 -11.35 9.87
CA LEU A 270 15.69 -11.14 9.39
C LEU A 270 15.56 -9.84 8.60
N THR A 271 16.43 -9.69 7.61
CA THR A 271 16.46 -8.55 6.68
C THR A 271 16.63 -9.02 5.24
N ALA A 272 16.06 -8.29 4.29
CA ALA A 272 16.32 -8.46 2.87
C ALA A 272 16.86 -7.16 2.28
N HIS A 273 17.80 -7.26 1.35
CA HIS A 273 18.35 -6.10 0.63
C HIS A 273 17.88 -6.13 -0.81
N VAL A 274 17.24 -5.04 -1.22
CA VAL A 274 16.35 -5.05 -2.38
C VAL A 274 16.51 -3.76 -3.16
N GLU A 275 16.49 -3.89 -4.47
CA GLU A 275 16.42 -2.77 -5.39
C GLU A 275 15.10 -2.00 -5.25
N ALA A 276 15.18 -0.67 -5.29
CA ALA A 276 14.10 0.22 -4.90
C ALA A 276 12.88 0.19 -5.85
N GLY A 277 13.04 -0.31 -7.07
CA GLY A 277 11.99 -0.37 -8.07
C GLY A 277 11.05 -1.56 -7.97
N ILE A 278 11.30 -2.51 -7.05
CA ILE A 278 10.41 -3.65 -6.86
C ILE A 278 9.01 -3.18 -6.40
N ALA A 279 7.97 -3.71 -7.04
CA ALA A 279 6.59 -3.49 -6.61
C ALA A 279 6.28 -4.32 -5.36
N GLY A 280 5.42 -3.82 -4.47
CA GLY A 280 5.07 -4.52 -3.23
C GLY A 280 4.56 -5.94 -3.44
N GLN A 281 3.71 -6.17 -4.45
CA GLN A 281 3.24 -7.52 -4.76
C GLN A 281 4.36 -8.49 -5.19
N ASP A 282 5.37 -7.99 -5.90
CA ASP A 282 6.51 -8.80 -6.34
C ASP A 282 7.48 -9.08 -5.20
N LEU A 283 7.67 -8.10 -4.31
CA LEU A 283 8.45 -8.24 -3.09
C LEU A 283 7.86 -9.31 -2.17
N GLU A 284 6.57 -9.22 -1.85
CA GLU A 284 5.90 -10.18 -0.98
C GLU A 284 5.86 -11.58 -1.61
N ARG A 285 5.63 -11.69 -2.92
CA ARG A 285 5.67 -12.97 -3.63
C ARG A 285 7.04 -13.63 -3.55
N GLN A 286 8.11 -12.92 -3.88
CA GLN A 286 9.48 -13.47 -3.90
C GLN A 286 9.98 -13.81 -2.49
N LEU A 287 9.72 -12.97 -1.49
CA LEU A 287 10.00 -13.32 -0.09
C LEU A 287 9.19 -14.53 0.36
N GLY A 288 7.94 -14.63 -0.11
CA GLY A 288 7.03 -15.73 0.19
C GLY A 288 7.56 -17.10 -0.25
N GLU A 289 8.25 -17.14 -1.40
CA GLU A 289 8.93 -18.34 -1.91
C GLU A 289 10.04 -18.84 -0.96
N SER A 290 10.59 -17.94 -0.12
CA SER A 290 11.58 -18.25 0.91
C SER A 290 10.99 -18.35 2.32
N GLY A 291 9.65 -18.33 2.48
CA GLY A 291 8.99 -18.42 3.78
C GLY A 291 8.93 -17.11 4.57
N TYR A 292 9.19 -15.96 3.94
CA TYR A 292 9.20 -14.64 4.59
C TYR A 292 8.18 -13.66 3.98
N CYS A 293 7.94 -12.55 4.68
CA CYS A 293 7.15 -11.41 4.25
C CYS A 293 7.71 -10.11 4.86
N THR A 294 7.43 -8.93 4.28
CA THR A 294 7.64 -7.66 5.00
C THR A 294 6.41 -7.32 5.84
N GLY A 295 5.23 -7.70 5.36
CA GLY A 295 3.94 -7.30 5.94
C GLY A 295 3.56 -5.84 5.69
N HIS A 296 4.35 -5.11 4.89
CA HIS A 296 4.05 -3.76 4.44
C HIS A 296 3.06 -3.79 3.27
N GLU A 297 1.79 -3.64 3.58
CA GLU A 297 0.70 -3.74 2.61
C GLU A 297 -0.06 -2.41 2.51
N PRO A 298 0.49 -1.38 1.84
CA PRO A 298 -0.31 -0.24 1.42
C PRO A 298 -1.36 -0.69 0.39
N ASP A 299 -2.51 -0.02 0.34
CA ASP A 299 -3.60 -0.41 -0.58
C ASP A 299 -3.17 -0.29 -2.07
N SER A 300 -2.07 0.41 -2.37
CA SER A 300 -1.46 0.52 -3.69
C SER A 300 -0.33 -0.50 -3.95
N MET A 301 -0.13 -1.53 -3.11
CA MET A 301 1.03 -2.45 -3.19
C MET A 301 1.17 -3.21 -4.51
N GLU A 302 0.10 -3.32 -5.31
CA GLU A 302 0.17 -3.90 -6.65
C GLU A 302 1.12 -3.11 -7.57
N PHE A 303 1.28 -1.81 -7.35
CA PHE A 303 2.08 -0.94 -8.20
C PHE A 303 3.10 -0.10 -7.44
N SER A 304 2.79 0.35 -6.23
CA SER A 304 3.72 1.15 -5.42
C SER A 304 5.01 0.36 -5.14
N THR A 305 6.14 1.06 -5.20
CA THR A 305 7.48 0.47 -5.12
C THR A 305 8.17 0.79 -3.80
N LEU A 306 9.16 -0.01 -3.42
CA LEU A 306 9.92 0.16 -2.19
C LEU A 306 10.57 1.56 -2.07
N GLY A 307 11.17 2.06 -3.15
CA GLY A 307 11.72 3.43 -3.19
C GLY A 307 10.64 4.50 -3.06
N GLY A 308 9.46 4.28 -3.65
CA GLY A 308 8.31 5.17 -3.49
C GLY A 308 7.78 5.21 -2.05
N TRP A 309 7.81 4.07 -1.35
CA TRP A 309 7.44 4.01 0.07
C TRP A 309 8.40 4.81 0.95
N VAL A 310 9.72 4.70 0.71
CA VAL A 310 10.73 5.50 1.39
C VAL A 310 10.51 6.99 1.11
N ALA A 311 10.33 7.35 -0.15
CA ALA A 311 10.17 8.73 -0.58
C ALA A 311 8.92 9.42 0.00
N THR A 312 7.86 8.67 0.31
CA THR A 312 6.56 9.23 0.74
C THR A 312 6.17 8.90 2.18
N ARG A 313 7.04 8.20 2.94
CA ARG A 313 6.72 7.66 4.28
C ARG A 313 5.44 6.82 4.28
N ALA A 314 5.36 5.86 3.37
CA ALA A 314 4.17 5.03 3.22
C ALA A 314 3.79 4.27 4.50
N SER A 315 2.48 4.12 4.71
CA SER A 315 1.87 3.38 5.81
C SER A 315 1.11 2.18 5.25
N GLY A 316 1.36 0.99 5.82
CA GLY A 316 0.69 -0.24 5.42
C GLY A 316 -0.49 -0.63 6.32
N MET A 317 -1.40 -1.44 5.80
CA MET A 317 -2.58 -1.93 6.53
C MET A 317 -2.22 -2.65 7.84
N LYS A 318 -1.10 -3.36 7.89
CA LYS A 318 -0.70 -4.22 9.01
C LYS A 318 0.36 -3.59 9.93
N LYS A 319 0.53 -2.27 9.89
CA LYS A 319 1.60 -1.55 10.62
C LYS A 319 1.63 -1.83 12.12
N ASN A 320 0.53 -2.25 12.74
CA ASN A 320 0.50 -2.56 14.18
C ASN A 320 1.43 -3.73 14.57
N ILE A 321 1.70 -4.66 13.64
CA ILE A 321 2.65 -5.78 13.84
C ILE A 321 4.01 -5.45 13.23
N TYR A 322 4.02 -4.93 12.01
CA TYR A 322 5.24 -4.84 11.20
C TYR A 322 5.91 -3.46 11.25
N GLY A 323 5.19 -2.43 11.68
CA GLY A 323 5.63 -1.03 11.62
C GLY A 323 5.28 -0.34 10.30
N ASN A 324 5.48 0.97 10.27
CA ASN A 324 5.48 1.75 9.02
C ASN A 324 6.83 1.63 8.31
N ILE A 325 6.99 2.27 7.15
CA ILE A 325 8.23 2.17 6.37
C ILE A 325 9.46 2.65 7.16
N GLU A 326 9.33 3.69 7.99
CA GLU A 326 10.41 4.19 8.84
C GLU A 326 10.85 3.18 9.92
N ASP A 327 9.97 2.27 10.32
CA ASP A 327 10.28 1.21 11.29
C ASP A 327 10.89 -0.02 10.60
N LEU A 328 10.51 -0.25 9.34
CA LEU A 328 10.90 -1.40 8.53
C LEU A 328 12.26 -1.23 7.87
N VAL A 329 12.60 -0.02 7.43
CA VAL A 329 13.86 0.27 6.76
C VAL A 329 15.02 0.23 7.76
N VAL A 330 16.04 -0.55 7.40
CA VAL A 330 17.29 -0.69 8.18
C VAL A 330 18.42 0.11 7.54
N HIS A 331 18.46 0.16 6.20
CA HIS A 331 19.55 0.79 5.45
C HIS A 331 19.06 1.29 4.10
N ILE A 332 19.60 2.43 3.64
CA ILE A 332 19.26 3.07 2.37
C ILE A 332 20.55 3.40 1.62
N LYS A 333 20.56 3.14 0.30
CA LYS A 333 21.53 3.69 -0.64
C LYS A 333 20.84 4.65 -1.60
N MET A 334 21.29 5.90 -1.65
CA MET A 334 20.69 6.95 -2.46
C MET A 334 21.73 7.67 -3.30
N VAL A 335 21.43 7.87 -4.59
CA VAL A 335 22.26 8.66 -5.50
C VAL A 335 21.75 10.10 -5.51
N THR A 336 22.65 11.07 -5.33
CA THR A 336 22.36 12.51 -5.42
C THR A 336 23.34 13.17 -6.39
N PRO A 337 23.08 14.40 -6.86
CA PRO A 337 24.05 15.15 -7.67
C PRO A 337 25.42 15.37 -6.99
N ARG A 338 25.49 15.30 -5.65
CA ARG A 338 26.76 15.43 -4.90
C ARG A 338 27.48 14.10 -4.66
N GLY A 339 26.86 12.98 -5.00
CA GLY A 339 27.37 11.63 -4.76
C GLY A 339 26.39 10.72 -4.02
N VAL A 340 26.89 9.59 -3.53
CA VAL A 340 26.09 8.54 -2.90
C VAL A 340 25.98 8.75 -1.39
N ILE A 341 24.76 8.72 -0.87
CA ILE A 341 24.48 8.69 0.57
C ILE A 341 24.26 7.25 0.98
N GLN A 342 25.11 6.76 1.89
CA GLN A 342 25.04 5.40 2.43
C GLN A 342 25.73 5.34 3.80
N LYS A 343 25.11 4.67 4.79
CA LYS A 343 25.78 4.38 6.06
C LYS A 343 26.77 3.22 5.89
N SER A 344 27.86 3.23 6.66
CA SER A 344 28.91 2.20 6.59
C SER A 344 28.56 0.86 7.23
N CYS A 345 27.55 0.81 8.11
CA CYS A 345 27.14 -0.42 8.78
C CYS A 345 25.61 -0.54 8.88
N GLN A 346 25.14 -1.75 9.23
CA GLN A 346 23.71 -2.08 9.40
C GLN A 346 23.37 -2.36 10.87
N GLY A 347 23.98 -1.62 11.80
CA GLY A 347 23.63 -1.71 13.22
C GLY A 347 22.15 -1.40 13.45
N PRO A 348 21.43 -2.18 14.28
CA PRO A 348 19.96 -2.09 14.38
C PRO A 348 19.46 -0.79 15.02
N ARG A 349 20.33 -0.08 15.76
CA ARG A 349 20.10 1.25 16.31
C ARG A 349 21.45 1.93 16.52
N MET A 350 21.56 3.21 16.18
CA MET A 350 22.80 3.98 16.29
C MET A 350 22.58 5.31 16.99
N SER A 351 23.62 5.84 17.61
CA SER A 351 23.69 7.20 18.15
C SER A 351 24.94 7.87 17.63
N THR A 352 24.90 8.23 16.34
CA THR A 352 26.04 8.80 15.58
C THR A 352 25.67 10.18 15.02
N GLY A 353 24.98 10.99 15.83
CA GLY A 353 24.36 12.25 15.41
C GLY A 353 22.92 12.06 14.88
N PRO A 354 22.36 13.09 14.19
CA PRO A 354 21.03 13.00 13.58
C PRO A 354 20.94 11.84 12.58
N ASP A 355 19.81 11.13 12.58
CA ASP A 355 19.62 10.00 11.66
C ASP A 355 19.37 10.49 10.23
N ILE A 356 20.40 10.40 9.39
CA ILE A 356 20.34 10.79 7.97
C ILE A 356 19.31 9.99 7.16
N HIS A 357 18.87 8.81 7.58
CA HIS A 357 17.78 8.11 6.89
C HIS A 357 16.49 8.93 6.95
N HIS A 358 16.25 9.68 8.02
CA HIS A 358 15.08 10.56 8.15
C HIS A 358 15.15 11.82 7.28
N PHE A 359 16.31 12.15 6.72
CA PHE A 359 16.45 13.23 5.74
C PHE A 359 16.00 12.75 4.35
N ILE A 360 16.09 11.43 4.10
CA ILE A 360 15.66 10.77 2.86
C ILE A 360 14.18 10.35 2.96
N LEU A 361 13.76 9.82 4.10
CA LEU A 361 12.37 9.39 4.32
C LEU A 361 11.41 10.57 4.23
N GLY A 362 10.54 10.56 3.23
CA GLY A 362 9.61 11.67 2.98
C GLY A 362 10.18 12.78 2.09
N SER A 363 11.31 12.55 1.42
CA SER A 363 11.91 13.56 0.54
C SER A 363 11.19 13.72 -0.80
N GLU A 364 10.22 12.87 -1.12
CA GLU A 364 9.38 12.94 -2.33
C GLU A 364 10.18 13.14 -3.64
N GLY A 365 11.34 12.48 -3.78
CA GLY A 365 12.19 12.54 -4.98
C GLY A 365 12.99 13.85 -5.16
N THR A 366 12.88 14.81 -4.24
CA THR A 366 13.50 16.14 -4.38
C THR A 366 15.02 16.17 -4.15
N LEU A 367 15.58 15.15 -3.49
CA LEU A 367 17.00 15.11 -3.11
C LEU A 367 17.84 14.19 -4.01
N GLY A 368 17.21 13.31 -4.79
CA GLY A 368 17.89 12.26 -5.56
C GLY A 368 17.08 10.96 -5.64
N VAL A 369 17.76 9.85 -5.94
CA VAL A 369 17.14 8.56 -6.26
C VAL A 369 17.52 7.52 -5.22
N VAL A 370 16.53 6.97 -4.51
CA VAL A 370 16.73 5.77 -3.70
C VAL A 370 16.92 4.58 -4.64
N THR A 371 18.04 3.87 -4.51
CA THR A 371 18.43 2.78 -5.43
C THR A 371 18.30 1.41 -4.81
N GLU A 372 18.71 1.26 -3.55
CA GLU A 372 18.64 0.01 -2.79
C GLU A 372 18.20 0.29 -1.36
N VAL A 373 17.49 -0.66 -0.76
CA VAL A 373 16.98 -0.58 0.59
C VAL A 373 17.14 -1.93 1.27
N THR A 374 17.72 -1.95 2.48
CA THR A 374 17.59 -3.10 3.38
C THR A 374 16.35 -2.91 4.24
N ILE A 375 15.44 -3.88 4.18
CA ILE A 375 14.16 -3.88 4.91
C ILE A 375 14.05 -5.09 5.83
N LYS A 376 13.42 -4.91 6.99
CA LYS A 376 13.06 -6.01 7.89
C LYS A 376 12.08 -6.96 7.21
N ILE A 377 12.27 -8.25 7.45
CA ILE A 377 11.36 -9.32 7.04
C ILE A 377 10.95 -10.15 8.26
N ARG A 378 9.88 -10.90 8.13
CA ARG A 378 9.34 -11.80 9.15
C ARG A 378 8.97 -13.12 8.51
N PRO A 379 8.95 -14.23 9.26
CA PRO A 379 8.32 -15.46 8.79
C PRO A 379 6.87 -15.19 8.38
N ILE A 380 6.40 -15.87 7.32
CA ILE A 380 4.99 -15.81 6.93
C ILE A 380 4.12 -16.23 8.12
N PRO A 381 3.05 -15.49 8.46
CA PRO A 381 2.19 -15.84 9.57
C PRO A 381 1.50 -17.19 9.32
N GLU A 382 1.60 -18.11 10.29
CA GLU A 382 1.00 -19.46 10.22
C GLU A 382 -0.52 -19.41 10.04
N TYR A 383 -1.18 -18.37 10.56
CA TYR A 383 -2.63 -18.25 10.55
C TYR A 383 -3.09 -16.80 10.40
N GLN A 384 -4.19 -16.62 9.67
CA GLN A 384 -4.87 -15.34 9.49
C GLN A 384 -6.35 -15.49 9.83
N LYS A 385 -6.89 -14.56 10.62
CA LYS A 385 -8.31 -14.53 11.00
C LYS A 385 -8.91 -13.16 10.77
N TYR A 386 -10.02 -13.15 10.03
CA TYR A 386 -10.87 -11.98 9.86
C TYR A 386 -12.05 -12.02 10.84
N GLY A 387 -12.51 -10.84 11.26
CA GLY A 387 -13.66 -10.65 12.12
C GLY A 387 -14.20 -9.21 12.01
N SER A 388 -15.43 -8.99 12.46
CA SER A 388 -16.07 -7.68 12.48
C SER A 388 -16.90 -7.50 13.75
N VAL A 389 -17.03 -6.25 14.20
CA VAL A 389 -17.82 -5.85 15.37
C VAL A 389 -18.67 -4.65 14.96
N VAL A 390 -19.93 -4.63 15.40
CA VAL A 390 -20.87 -3.53 15.11
C VAL A 390 -21.09 -2.73 16.40
N PHE A 391 -20.99 -1.41 16.33
CA PHE A 391 -21.11 -0.49 17.47
C PHE A 391 -22.26 0.48 17.30
N PRO A 392 -23.10 0.73 18.32
CA PRO A 392 -24.33 1.55 18.27
C PRO A 392 -24.25 2.81 17.40
N ASN A 393 -23.10 3.48 17.47
CA ASN A 393 -22.74 4.63 16.66
C ASN A 393 -21.21 4.69 16.50
N PHE A 394 -20.75 5.65 15.71
CA PHE A 394 -19.33 5.82 15.41
C PHE A 394 -18.53 6.17 16.66
N GLU A 395 -19.06 7.00 17.57
CA GLU A 395 -18.39 7.44 18.79
C GLU A 395 -18.07 6.27 19.73
N LYS A 396 -18.98 5.31 19.87
CA LYS A 396 -18.72 4.09 20.65
C LYS A 396 -17.65 3.22 20.00
N GLY A 397 -17.61 3.15 18.67
CA GLY A 397 -16.52 2.52 17.93
C GLY A 397 -15.18 3.20 18.21
N VAL A 398 -15.11 4.53 18.15
CA VAL A 398 -13.90 5.32 18.45
C VAL A 398 -13.43 5.09 19.89
N ALA A 399 -14.35 5.09 20.87
CA ALA A 399 -14.01 4.82 22.26
C ALA A 399 -13.42 3.41 22.46
N CYS A 400 -13.96 2.41 21.75
CA CYS A 400 -13.42 1.05 21.75
C CYS A 400 -12.01 0.99 21.15
N LEU A 401 -11.79 1.60 19.97
CA LEU A 401 -10.46 1.68 19.34
C LEU A 401 -9.44 2.38 20.25
N ARG A 402 -9.85 3.46 20.93
CA ARG A 402 -9.02 4.17 21.91
C ARG A 402 -8.63 3.26 23.08
N GLU A 403 -9.55 2.47 23.61
CA GLU A 403 -9.26 1.55 24.72
C GLU A 403 -8.35 0.40 24.28
N ILE A 404 -8.55 -0.16 23.08
CA ILE A 404 -7.66 -1.16 22.47
C ILE A 404 -6.23 -0.59 22.33
N ALA A 405 -6.10 0.65 21.84
CA ALA A 405 -4.82 1.33 21.71
C ALA A 405 -4.17 1.58 23.09
N LYS A 406 -4.95 2.03 24.08
CA LYS A 406 -4.48 2.24 25.47
C LYS A 406 -3.95 0.95 26.09
N GLN A 407 -4.61 -0.18 25.82
CA GLN A 407 -4.18 -1.50 26.27
C GLN A 407 -3.04 -2.10 25.41
N ARG A 408 -2.65 -1.43 24.31
CA ARG A 408 -1.64 -1.89 23.34
C ARG A 408 -1.91 -3.31 22.83
N CYS A 409 -3.18 -3.63 22.58
CA CYS A 409 -3.63 -4.95 22.12
C CYS A 409 -4.32 -4.89 20.75
N ALA A 410 -3.96 -3.91 19.92
CA ALA A 410 -4.48 -3.81 18.56
C ALA A 410 -4.09 -5.07 17.75
N PRO A 411 -5.02 -5.66 16.97
CA PRO A 411 -4.68 -6.73 16.04
C PRO A 411 -3.81 -6.19 14.88
N ALA A 412 -3.40 -7.09 13.98
CA ALA A 412 -2.63 -6.74 12.77
C ALA A 412 -3.21 -5.51 12.04
N SER A 413 -4.53 -5.51 11.84
CA SER A 413 -5.29 -4.40 11.27
C SER A 413 -6.61 -4.25 12.00
N ILE A 414 -6.99 -3.01 12.29
CA ILE A 414 -8.30 -2.62 12.80
C ILE A 414 -8.73 -1.34 12.07
N ARG A 415 -9.91 -1.37 11.47
CA ARG A 415 -10.49 -0.25 10.72
C ARG A 415 -11.91 -0.04 11.22
N LEU A 416 -12.22 1.19 11.62
CA LEU A 416 -13.58 1.60 12.00
C LEU A 416 -14.21 2.32 10.81
N MET A 417 -15.29 1.75 10.29
CA MET A 417 -16.05 2.32 9.19
C MET A 417 -17.27 3.06 9.76
N ASP A 418 -17.59 4.21 9.19
CA ASP A 418 -18.85 4.90 9.49
C ASP A 418 -20.06 4.16 8.87
N ASN A 419 -21.26 4.71 9.09
CA ASN A 419 -22.49 4.11 8.61
C ASN A 419 -22.62 4.14 7.07
N GLU A 420 -22.13 5.18 6.40
CA GLU A 420 -22.20 5.29 4.94
C GLU A 420 -21.34 4.21 4.28
N GLN A 421 -20.12 4.03 4.76
CA GLN A 421 -19.20 2.98 4.33
C GLN A 421 -19.76 1.58 4.63
N PHE A 422 -20.43 1.39 5.78
CA PHE A 422 -21.13 0.15 6.09
C PHE A 422 -22.27 -0.15 5.10
N GLN A 423 -23.09 0.87 4.79
CA GLN A 423 -24.17 0.75 3.81
C GLN A 423 -23.62 0.46 2.40
N PHE A 424 -22.52 1.10 2.01
CA PHE A 424 -21.82 0.80 0.76
C PHE A 424 -21.33 -0.65 0.71
N GLY A 425 -20.71 -1.14 1.79
CA GLY A 425 -20.30 -2.55 1.90
C GLY A 425 -21.47 -3.52 1.76
N HIS A 426 -22.67 -3.15 2.23
CA HIS A 426 -23.89 -3.93 2.03
C HIS A 426 -24.36 -3.92 0.57
N ALA A 427 -24.25 -2.78 -0.13
CA ALA A 427 -24.60 -2.66 -1.55
C ALA A 427 -23.68 -3.49 -2.47
N LEU A 428 -22.48 -3.82 -1.99
CA LEU A 428 -21.52 -4.70 -2.66
C LEU A 428 -21.72 -6.20 -2.37
N LYS A 429 -22.81 -6.60 -1.71
CA LYS A 429 -23.10 -8.03 -1.56
C LYS A 429 -23.38 -8.68 -2.93
N PRO A 430 -22.80 -9.85 -3.21
CA PRO A 430 -23.02 -10.54 -4.48
C PRO A 430 -24.47 -10.97 -4.62
N GLN A 431 -24.91 -11.17 -5.87
CA GLN A 431 -26.19 -11.83 -6.13
C GLN A 431 -26.22 -13.21 -5.45
N VAL A 432 -27.12 -13.35 -4.47
CA VAL A 432 -27.25 -14.56 -3.68
C VAL A 432 -27.98 -15.62 -4.52
N SER A 433 -27.36 -16.78 -4.74
CA SER A 433 -27.97 -17.89 -5.50
C SER A 433 -29.00 -18.69 -4.71
N SER A 434 -29.07 -18.52 -3.38
CA SER A 434 -29.92 -19.32 -2.50
C SER A 434 -30.86 -18.48 -1.62
N ILE A 435 -32.13 -18.87 -1.63
CA ILE A 435 -33.24 -18.32 -0.82
C ILE A 435 -32.92 -18.42 0.69
N PHE A 436 -32.20 -19.45 1.12
CA PHE A 436 -31.80 -19.62 2.53
C PHE A 436 -30.81 -18.56 3.02
N THR A 437 -29.85 -18.17 2.17
CA THR A 437 -28.90 -17.10 2.49
C THR A 437 -29.58 -15.72 2.50
N SER A 438 -30.59 -15.51 1.65
CA SER A 438 -31.45 -14.32 1.70
C SER A 438 -32.24 -14.24 3.03
N LEU A 439 -32.78 -15.37 3.48
CA LEU A 439 -33.46 -15.47 4.79
C LEU A 439 -32.51 -15.18 5.96
N LEU A 440 -31.29 -15.74 5.93
CA LEU A 440 -30.28 -15.52 6.97
C LEU A 440 -29.81 -14.06 7.02
N ASP A 441 -29.66 -13.43 5.85
CA ASP A 441 -29.32 -12.01 5.74
C ASP A 441 -30.48 -11.11 6.18
N GLY A 442 -31.73 -11.50 5.89
CA GLY A 442 -32.93 -10.88 6.43
C GLY A 442 -33.00 -10.97 7.95
N LEU A 443 -32.67 -12.13 8.54
CA LEU A 443 -32.58 -12.34 9.98
C LEU A 443 -31.46 -11.53 10.63
N LYS A 444 -30.29 -11.41 9.98
CA LYS A 444 -29.22 -10.52 10.45
C LYS A 444 -29.64 -9.06 10.39
N LYS A 445 -30.26 -8.63 9.28
CA LYS A 445 -30.80 -7.27 9.14
C LYS A 445 -31.84 -6.99 10.21
N PHE A 446 -32.74 -7.94 10.46
CA PHE A 446 -33.74 -7.88 11.53
C PHE A 446 -33.10 -7.83 12.91
N TYR A 447 -32.11 -8.67 13.21
CA TYR A 447 -31.42 -8.68 14.49
C TYR A 447 -30.70 -7.35 14.76
N ILE A 448 -29.99 -6.80 13.77
CA ILE A 448 -29.28 -5.54 13.95
C ILE A 448 -30.26 -4.37 14.10
N THR A 449 -31.30 -4.29 13.25
CA THR A 449 -32.25 -3.16 13.25
C THR A 449 -33.28 -3.21 14.38
N LYS A 450 -33.82 -4.39 14.70
CA LYS A 450 -34.94 -4.56 15.64
C LYS A 450 -34.54 -5.07 17.03
N VAL A 451 -33.51 -5.92 17.13
CA VAL A 451 -33.08 -6.50 18.42
C VAL A 451 -31.99 -5.66 19.08
N LEU A 452 -30.97 -5.24 18.30
CA LEU A 452 -29.89 -4.39 18.80
C LEU A 452 -30.21 -2.89 18.75
N LYS A 453 -31.41 -2.50 18.27
CA LYS A 453 -31.93 -1.12 18.17
C LYS A 453 -30.97 -0.13 17.50
N PHE A 454 -30.21 -0.60 16.51
CA PHE A 454 -29.42 0.28 15.68
C PHE A 454 -30.34 1.09 14.76
N VAL A 455 -30.31 2.41 14.92
CA VAL A 455 -30.96 3.32 13.97
C VAL A 455 -30.07 3.41 12.75
N PHE A 456 -30.37 2.59 11.74
CA PHE A 456 -29.94 2.92 10.39
C PHE A 456 -30.86 4.04 9.92
N SER A 457 -30.36 5.27 9.89
CA SER A 457 -31.05 6.30 9.10
C SER A 457 -30.93 5.84 7.65
N ILE A 458 -32.06 5.39 7.09
CA ILE A 458 -32.20 4.96 5.69
C ILE A 458 -32.49 6.19 4.85
#